data_AF-A0A9C9GL39-F1
#
_entry.id   AF-A0A9C9GL39-F1
#
_cell.length_a   1.000
_cell.length_b   1.000
_cell.length_c   1.000
_cell.angle_alpha   90.00
_cell.angle_beta   90.00
_cell.angle_gamma   90.00
#
_symmetry.space_group_name_H-M   'P 1'
#
loop_
_entity.id
_entity.type
_entity.pdbx_description
1 polymer ?
#
loop_
_entity_poly.entity_id
_entity_poly.type
_entity_poly.pdbx_seq_one_letter_code
_entity_poly.pdbx_strand_id
1 'polypeptide(L)'
;YMSDYDVLVILNNEDLLEEYKIWTIAEQRISQYIKQPFNLLVHTLEQVNEALSQGHYFFTDIKREGILLLDANGKELAQAGHLTSAELKVIAQKHYDQWFESSTGFMTAYKAALSNGDLKIAAFLLHQATERFYACFLLVKINYKPNTHNLARLNSLAMLQNRSFGEIFPRDSKVHRRRFQLLKNAYIDARYSEHFEITREEIEWLAERVMCLQQLTESLCKERIKYLSMASG
;
A
#
# COMPACT_ATOMS: atom_id res chain seq x y z
N TYR A 1 13.41 17.00 -6.19
CA TYR A 1 12.08 16.38 -6.16
C TYR A 1 11.78 15.92 -7.58
N MET A 2 11.68 14.62 -7.83
CA MET A 2 11.12 14.14 -9.10
C MET A 2 9.63 13.92 -8.85
N SER A 3 8.79 14.46 -9.73
CA SER A 3 7.35 14.21 -9.68
C SER A 3 7.09 12.78 -10.14
N ASP A 4 6.36 12.01 -9.33
CA ASP A 4 5.91 10.67 -9.67
C ASP A 4 4.57 10.78 -10.42
N TYR A 5 4.31 9.87 -11.36
CA TYR A 5 3.05 9.83 -12.12
C TYR A 5 2.20 8.64 -11.67
N ASP A 6 0.97 8.90 -11.24
CA ASP A 6 -0.03 7.87 -10.97
C ASP A 6 -1.06 7.85 -12.08
N VAL A 7 -1.22 6.69 -12.73
CA VAL A 7 -2.19 6.52 -13.81
C VAL A 7 -3.23 5.50 -13.39
N LEU A 8 -4.47 5.97 -13.25
CA LEU A 8 -5.65 5.13 -13.09
C LEU A 8 -6.06 4.57 -14.46
N VAL A 9 -6.04 3.24 -14.59
CA VAL A 9 -6.57 2.51 -15.74
C VAL A 9 -7.89 1.88 -15.33
N ILE A 10 -8.95 2.21 -16.06
CA ILE A 10 -10.29 1.69 -15.83
C ILE A 10 -10.61 0.65 -16.90
N LEU A 11 -10.82 -0.58 -16.47
CA LEU A 11 -11.11 -1.73 -17.31
C LEU A 11 -12.62 -1.94 -17.46
N ASN A 12 -12.97 -2.51 -18.61
CA ASN A 12 -14.33 -2.97 -18.89
C ASN A 12 -14.53 -4.46 -18.62
N ASN A 13 -13.44 -5.23 -18.45
CA ASN A 13 -13.48 -6.64 -18.13
C ASN A 13 -12.67 -6.91 -16.86
N GLU A 14 -13.30 -7.58 -15.88
CA GLU A 14 -12.70 -8.02 -14.62
C GLU A 14 -11.61 -9.06 -14.80
N ASP A 15 -11.69 -9.92 -15.82
CA ASP A 15 -10.68 -10.97 -16.06
C ASP A 15 -9.27 -10.40 -16.22
N LEU A 16 -9.18 -9.17 -16.75
CA LEU A 16 -7.92 -8.47 -16.96
C LEU A 16 -7.35 -7.86 -15.67
N LEU A 17 -8.12 -7.74 -14.58
CA LEU A 17 -7.60 -7.29 -13.28
C LEU A 17 -6.61 -8.28 -12.69
N GLU A 18 -6.87 -9.58 -12.85
CA GLU A 18 -6.06 -10.66 -12.25
C GLU A 18 -4.82 -11.02 -13.10
N GLU A 19 -4.73 -10.49 -14.33
CA GLU A 19 -3.59 -10.71 -15.22
C GLU A 19 -2.36 -9.86 -14.82
N TYR A 20 -1.76 -10.17 -13.67
CA TYR A 20 -0.56 -9.51 -13.14
C TYR A 20 0.58 -9.41 -14.18
N LYS A 21 0.68 -10.38 -15.10
CA LYS A 21 1.66 -10.39 -16.19
C LYS A 21 1.46 -9.22 -17.16
N ILE A 22 0.23 -8.89 -17.55
CA ILE A 22 -0.05 -7.79 -18.49
C ILE A 22 0.41 -6.46 -17.88
N TRP A 23 0.01 -6.19 -16.63
CA TRP A 23 0.32 -4.93 -15.96
C TRP A 23 1.80 -4.76 -15.66
N THR A 24 2.47 -5.84 -15.27
CA THR A 24 3.94 -5.83 -15.10
C THR A 24 4.65 -5.50 -16.40
N ILE A 25 4.22 -6.08 -17.53
CA ILE A 25 4.79 -5.78 -18.85
C ILE A 25 4.51 -4.32 -19.24
N ALA A 26 3.32 -3.81 -18.96
CA ALA A 26 2.97 -2.41 -19.24
C ALA A 26 3.86 -1.45 -18.44
N GLU A 27 4.00 -1.64 -17.12
CA GLU A 27 4.89 -0.85 -16.27
C GLU A 27 6.35 -0.91 -16.76
N GLN A 28 6.83 -2.11 -17.12
CA GLN A 28 8.18 -2.29 -17.64
C GLN A 28 8.39 -1.52 -18.94
N ARG A 29 7.46 -1.60 -19.89
CA ARG A 29 7.54 -0.84 -21.15
C ARG A 29 7.53 0.66 -20.88
N ILE A 30 6.65 1.15 -20.02
CA ILE A 30 6.54 2.58 -19.70
C ILE A 30 7.82 3.09 -19.05
N SER A 31 8.44 2.30 -18.16
CA SER A 31 9.71 2.67 -17.52
C SER A 31 10.90 2.81 -18.50
N GLN A 32 10.79 2.29 -19.73
CA GLN A 32 11.79 2.52 -20.78
C GLN A 32 11.69 3.93 -21.37
N TYR A 33 10.51 4.54 -21.31
CA TYR A 33 10.24 5.86 -21.88
C TYR A 33 10.24 6.97 -20.82
N ILE A 34 9.86 6.65 -19.58
CA ILE A 34 9.73 7.61 -18.49
C ILE A 34 10.71 7.25 -17.38
N LYS A 35 11.58 8.20 -17.01
CA LYS A 35 12.56 8.03 -15.93
C LYS A 35 11.98 8.27 -14.54
N GLN A 36 10.88 9.00 -14.46
CA GLN A 36 10.16 9.27 -13.22
C GLN A 36 9.45 8.00 -12.75
N PRO A 37 9.36 7.77 -11.42
CA PRO A 37 8.53 6.71 -10.87
C PRO A 37 7.09 6.82 -11.39
N PHE A 38 6.55 5.68 -11.81
CA PHE A 38 5.26 5.57 -12.47
C PHE A 38 4.48 4.42 -11.83
N ASN A 39 3.26 4.67 -11.36
CA ASN A 39 2.40 3.65 -10.76
C ASN A 39 1.13 3.46 -11.60
N LEU A 40 0.84 2.23 -12.00
CA LEU A 40 -0.46 1.89 -12.60
C LEU A 40 -1.42 1.42 -11.53
N LEU A 41 -2.55 2.09 -11.42
CA LEU A 41 -3.67 1.71 -10.57
C LEU A 41 -4.77 1.19 -11.47
N VAL A 42 -5.09 -0.09 -11.37
CA VAL A 42 -5.97 -0.78 -12.32
C VAL A 42 -7.22 -1.19 -11.57
N HIS A 43 -8.37 -0.75 -12.05
CA HIS A 43 -9.69 -1.00 -11.46
C HIS A 43 -10.72 -1.22 -12.57
N THR A 44 -11.85 -1.84 -12.25
CA THR A 44 -13.00 -1.80 -13.16
C THR A 44 -13.79 -0.52 -13.00
N LEU A 45 -14.60 -0.19 -14.00
CA LEU A 45 -15.53 0.94 -13.91
C LEU A 45 -16.48 0.79 -12.71
N GLU A 46 -16.92 -0.43 -12.41
CA GLU A 46 -17.78 -0.72 -11.27
C GLU A 46 -17.10 -0.39 -9.93
N GLN A 47 -15.87 -0.86 -9.73
CA GLN A 47 -15.08 -0.56 -8.53
C GLN A 47 -14.86 0.95 -8.34
N VAL A 48 -14.54 1.67 -9.42
CA VAL A 48 -14.35 3.13 -9.36
C VAL A 48 -15.66 3.84 -9.02
N ASN A 49 -16.77 3.42 -9.65
CA ASN A 49 -18.07 4.05 -9.41
C ASN A 49 -18.62 3.76 -8.01
N GLU A 50 -18.43 2.55 -7.50
CA GLU A 50 -18.78 2.20 -6.13
C GLU A 50 -17.97 3.04 -5.14
N ALA A 51 -16.66 3.14 -5.34
CA ALA A 51 -15.78 3.93 -4.47
C ALA A 51 -16.12 5.43 -4.52
N LEU A 52 -16.43 5.98 -5.71
CA LEU A 52 -16.92 7.35 -5.86
C LEU A 52 -18.22 7.56 -5.08
N SER A 53 -19.18 6.66 -5.23
CA SER A 53 -20.48 6.74 -4.54
C SER A 53 -20.33 6.66 -3.02
N GLN A 54 -19.36 5.88 -2.54
CA GLN A 54 -18.99 5.77 -1.13
C GLN A 54 -18.10 6.93 -0.64
N GLY A 55 -17.77 7.92 -1.49
CA GLY A 55 -16.99 9.10 -1.10
C GLY A 55 -15.51 8.83 -0.85
N HIS A 56 -14.91 7.83 -1.52
CA HIS A 56 -13.48 7.55 -1.41
C HIS A 56 -12.65 8.70 -1.98
N TYR A 57 -11.94 9.42 -1.12
CA TYR A 57 -11.15 10.60 -1.48
C TYR A 57 -10.22 10.36 -2.66
N PHE A 58 -9.56 9.21 -2.69
CA PHE A 58 -8.66 8.86 -3.78
C PHE A 58 -9.33 8.99 -5.17
N PHE A 59 -10.53 8.44 -5.35
CA PHE A 59 -11.24 8.50 -6.63
C PHE A 59 -11.96 9.83 -6.83
N THR A 60 -12.47 10.43 -5.75
CA THR A 60 -13.09 11.77 -5.81
C THR A 60 -12.09 12.83 -6.28
N ASP A 61 -10.86 12.81 -5.77
CA ASP A 61 -9.81 13.74 -6.16
C ASP A 61 -9.36 13.49 -7.61
N ILE A 62 -9.23 12.21 -8.04
CA ILE A 62 -8.96 11.88 -9.45
C ILE A 62 -10.07 12.38 -10.37
N LYS A 63 -11.35 12.22 -10.00
CA LYS A 63 -12.45 12.72 -10.82
C LYS A 63 -12.44 14.25 -10.93
N ARG A 64 -12.02 14.95 -9.86
CA ARG A 64 -11.99 16.42 -9.80
C ARG A 64 -10.78 17.02 -10.52
N GLU A 65 -9.60 16.43 -10.35
CA GLU A 65 -8.30 17.03 -10.71
C GLU A 65 -7.51 16.20 -11.72
N GLY A 66 -7.94 14.97 -12.00
CA GLY A 66 -7.28 14.07 -12.93
C GLY A 66 -7.35 14.57 -14.37
N ILE A 67 -6.30 14.25 -15.13
CA ILE A 67 -6.20 14.55 -16.55
C ILE A 67 -6.59 13.30 -17.33
N LEU A 68 -7.66 13.40 -18.14
CA LEU A 68 -8.07 12.30 -19.01
C LEU A 68 -7.04 12.08 -20.12
N LEU A 69 -6.39 10.91 -20.10
CA LEU A 69 -5.40 10.54 -21.11
C LEU A 69 -6.01 9.80 -22.31
N LEU A 70 -7.00 8.94 -22.05
CA LEU A 70 -7.67 8.12 -23.05
C LEU A 70 -9.09 7.77 -22.58
N ASP A 71 -10.05 7.86 -23.49
CA ASP A 71 -11.40 7.32 -23.30
C ASP A 71 -11.79 6.50 -24.54
N ALA A 72 -11.94 5.19 -24.35
CA ALA A 72 -12.30 4.26 -25.40
C ALA A 72 -13.82 4.05 -25.54
N ASN A 73 -14.59 4.30 -24.48
CA ASN A 73 -15.98 3.85 -24.37
C ASN A 73 -17.00 4.96 -24.03
N GLY A 74 -16.55 6.18 -23.71
CA GLY A 74 -17.44 7.31 -23.44
C GLY A 74 -18.27 7.18 -22.15
N LYS A 75 -17.92 6.24 -21.26
CA LYS A 75 -18.69 6.00 -20.03
C LYS A 75 -18.31 6.98 -18.94
N GLU A 76 -19.30 7.70 -18.43
CA GLU A 76 -19.08 8.66 -17.34
C GLU A 76 -18.84 7.96 -15.99
N LEU A 77 -18.01 8.61 -15.16
CA LEU A 77 -17.80 8.23 -13.77
C LEU A 77 -18.96 8.70 -12.89
N ALA A 78 -19.35 7.90 -11.89
CA ALA A 78 -20.40 8.21 -10.94
C ALA A 78 -20.15 9.52 -10.18
N GLN A 79 -21.21 10.20 -9.72
CA GLN A 79 -21.09 11.36 -8.83
C GLN A 79 -20.39 10.96 -7.53
N ALA A 80 -19.47 11.79 -7.05
CA ALA A 80 -18.79 11.52 -5.79
C ALA A 80 -19.75 11.74 -4.63
N GLY A 81 -19.86 10.76 -3.75
CA GLY A 81 -20.55 10.90 -2.47
C GLY A 81 -19.84 11.93 -1.59
N HIS A 82 -20.61 12.72 -0.86
CA HIS A 82 -20.09 13.67 0.12
C HIS A 82 -20.19 13.07 1.52
N LEU A 83 -19.07 12.57 2.04
CA LEU A 83 -18.97 12.18 3.44
C LEU A 83 -18.63 13.40 4.31
N THR A 84 -19.35 13.54 5.42
CA THR A 84 -19.03 14.51 6.46
C THR A 84 -17.75 14.10 7.22
N SER A 85 -17.10 15.09 7.87
CA SER A 85 -15.96 14.82 8.75
C SER A 85 -16.26 13.76 9.82
N ALA A 86 -17.51 13.71 10.30
CA ALA A 86 -17.95 12.78 11.32
C ALA A 86 -18.02 11.34 10.79
N GLU A 87 -18.59 11.13 9.60
CA GLU A 87 -18.64 9.83 8.94
C GLU A 87 -17.24 9.33 8.59
N LEU A 88 -16.39 10.21 8.08
CA LEU A 88 -15.00 9.89 7.78
C LEU A 88 -14.21 9.50 9.02
N LYS A 89 -14.45 10.17 10.16
CA LYS A 89 -13.85 9.78 11.43
C LYS A 89 -14.25 8.34 11.80
N VAL A 90 -15.53 8.00 11.66
CA VAL A 90 -16.02 6.63 11.97
C VAL A 90 -15.36 5.61 11.05
N ILE A 91 -15.28 5.88 9.75
CA ILE A 91 -14.62 5.00 8.77
C ILE A 91 -13.13 4.85 9.07
N ALA A 92 -12.43 5.97 9.29
CA ALA A 92 -11.01 5.98 9.61
C ALA A 92 -10.71 5.23 10.92
N GLN A 93 -11.53 5.41 11.96
CA GLN A 93 -11.37 4.69 13.21
C GLN A 93 -11.55 3.18 13.01
N LYS A 94 -12.60 2.76 12.28
CA LYS A 94 -12.83 1.35 11.95
C LYS A 94 -11.65 0.73 11.21
N HIS A 95 -11.12 1.44 10.20
CA HIS A 95 -9.93 0.98 9.47
C HIS A 95 -8.71 0.87 10.38
N TYR A 96 -8.48 1.88 11.22
CA TYR A 96 -7.36 1.86 12.15
C TYR A 96 -7.44 0.68 13.11
N ASP A 97 -8.58 0.48 13.77
CA ASP A 97 -8.76 -0.59 14.76
C ASP A 97 -8.53 -1.96 14.09
N GLN A 98 -9.18 -2.22 12.97
CA GLN A 98 -9.05 -3.49 12.25
C GLN A 98 -7.61 -3.75 11.76
N TRP A 99 -7.01 -2.79 11.06
CA TRP A 99 -5.76 -3.03 10.35
C TRP A 99 -4.54 -2.85 11.24
N PHE A 100 -4.56 -1.90 12.17
CA PHE A 100 -3.44 -1.72 13.10
C PHE A 100 -3.36 -2.89 14.09
N GLU A 101 -4.47 -3.32 14.70
CA GLU A 101 -4.51 -4.45 15.63
C GLU A 101 -4.03 -5.74 14.96
N SER A 102 -4.54 -6.05 13.77
CA SER A 102 -4.08 -7.23 13.05
C SER A 102 -2.60 -7.16 12.67
N SER A 103 -2.06 -5.98 12.33
CA SER A 103 -0.62 -5.79 12.08
C SER A 103 0.22 -6.08 13.32
N THR A 104 -0.21 -5.63 14.51
CA THR A 104 0.51 -5.92 15.77
C THR A 104 0.43 -7.40 16.15
N GLY A 105 -0.66 -8.08 15.81
CA GLY A 105 -0.77 -9.55 15.88
C GLY A 105 0.32 -10.25 15.06
N PHE A 106 0.52 -9.84 13.80
CA PHE A 106 1.60 -10.38 12.96
C PHE A 106 3.00 -10.08 13.53
N MET A 107 3.22 -8.90 14.11
CA MET A 107 4.49 -8.57 14.78
C MET A 107 4.75 -9.47 15.99
N THR A 108 3.69 -9.83 16.74
CA THR A 108 3.79 -10.75 17.87
C THR A 108 4.16 -12.16 17.39
N ALA A 109 3.46 -12.65 16.36
CA ALA A 109 3.74 -13.95 15.76
C ALA A 109 5.16 -14.01 15.19
N TYR A 110 5.61 -12.94 14.53
CA TYR A 110 6.99 -12.80 14.05
C TYR A 110 8.03 -13.02 15.17
N LYS A 111 7.84 -12.35 16.32
CA LYS A 111 8.77 -12.47 17.47
C LYS A 111 8.84 -13.90 18.02
N ALA A 112 7.70 -14.60 18.03
CA ALA A 112 7.65 -16.01 18.44
C ALA A 112 8.41 -16.90 17.44
N ALA A 113 8.16 -16.76 16.14
CA ALA A 113 8.87 -17.50 15.10
C ALA A 113 10.38 -17.24 15.11
N LEU A 114 10.79 -15.97 15.32
CA LEU A 114 12.21 -15.61 15.43
C LEU A 114 12.87 -16.28 16.64
N SER A 115 12.20 -16.28 17.79
CA SER A 115 12.69 -16.92 19.03
C SER A 115 12.87 -18.42 18.87
N ASN A 116 12.00 -19.07 18.10
CA ASN A 116 12.08 -20.50 17.79
C ASN A 116 13.15 -20.83 16.73
N GLY A 117 13.74 -19.82 16.07
CA GLY A 117 14.70 -20.02 14.98
C GLY A 117 14.05 -20.25 13.61
N ASP A 118 12.73 -20.11 13.50
CA ASP A 118 11.96 -20.33 12.26
C ASP A 118 12.07 -19.12 11.31
N LEU A 119 13.28 -18.85 10.81
CA LEU A 119 13.59 -17.61 10.07
C LEU A 119 12.72 -17.40 8.82
N LYS A 120 12.36 -18.47 8.09
CA LYS A 120 11.46 -18.38 6.92
C LYS A 120 10.06 -17.93 7.35
N ILE A 121 9.51 -18.54 8.39
CA ILE A 121 8.18 -18.21 8.94
C ILE A 121 8.19 -16.78 9.48
N ALA A 122 9.24 -16.42 10.22
CA ALA A 122 9.42 -15.07 10.73
C ALA A 122 9.44 -14.04 9.58
N ALA A 123 10.17 -14.30 8.48
CA ALA A 123 10.22 -13.39 7.34
C ALA A 123 8.84 -13.23 6.67
N PHE A 124 8.08 -14.32 6.54
CA PHE A 124 6.71 -14.29 6.02
C PHE A 124 5.78 -13.45 6.90
N LEU A 125 5.81 -13.65 8.22
CA LEU A 125 5.00 -12.89 9.17
C LEU A 125 5.36 -11.41 9.19
N LEU A 126 6.66 -11.10 9.05
CA LEU A 126 7.16 -9.73 8.96
C LEU A 126 6.69 -9.04 7.67
N HIS A 127 6.65 -9.77 6.55
CA HIS A 127 6.03 -9.26 5.31
C HIS A 127 4.56 -8.93 5.53
N GLN A 128 3.79 -9.84 6.14
CA GLN A 128 2.36 -9.62 6.42
C GLN A 128 2.13 -8.41 7.32
N ALA A 129 2.92 -8.24 8.38
CA ALA A 129 2.88 -7.04 9.22
C ALA A 129 3.13 -5.77 8.39
N THR A 130 4.16 -5.79 7.54
CA THR A 130 4.52 -4.66 6.69
C THR A 130 3.39 -4.28 5.73
N GLU A 131 2.78 -5.25 5.05
CA GLU A 131 1.65 -5.01 4.14
C GLU A 131 0.50 -4.34 4.87
N ARG A 132 0.16 -4.84 6.07
CA ARG A 132 -0.98 -4.34 6.84
C ARG A 132 -0.76 -2.99 7.47
N PHE A 133 0.47 -2.62 7.83
CA PHE A 133 0.77 -1.24 8.25
C PHE A 133 0.56 -0.25 7.11
N TYR A 134 1.04 -0.57 5.89
CA TYR A 134 0.72 0.27 4.73
C TYR A 134 -0.78 0.33 4.44
N ALA A 135 -1.48 -0.80 4.53
CA ALA A 135 -2.92 -0.86 4.36
C ALA A 135 -3.65 0.06 5.36
N CYS A 136 -3.29 -0.04 6.65
CA CYS A 136 -3.83 0.80 7.72
C CYS A 136 -3.66 2.27 7.39
N PHE A 137 -2.43 2.69 7.07
CA PHE A 137 -2.15 4.08 6.73
C PHE A 137 -2.97 4.58 5.53
N LEU A 138 -2.98 3.84 4.42
CA LEU A 138 -3.68 4.24 3.20
C LEU A 138 -5.20 4.31 3.42
N LEU A 139 -5.78 3.34 4.11
CA LEU A 139 -7.21 3.32 4.42
C LEU A 139 -7.61 4.46 5.37
N VAL A 140 -6.82 4.74 6.41
CA VAL A 140 -7.11 5.86 7.32
C VAL A 140 -6.95 7.22 6.62
N LYS A 141 -5.94 7.35 5.76
CA LYS A 141 -5.59 8.62 5.13
C LYS A 141 -6.51 8.98 3.96
N ILE A 142 -6.74 8.03 3.05
CA ILE A 142 -7.43 8.24 1.76
C ILE A 142 -8.60 7.29 1.51
N ASN A 143 -8.99 6.49 2.50
CA ASN A 143 -10.06 5.48 2.42
C ASN A 143 -9.84 4.41 1.35
N TYR A 144 -8.61 4.23 0.85
CA TYR A 144 -8.34 3.35 -0.28
C TYR A 144 -7.09 2.50 -0.05
N LYS A 145 -7.15 1.21 -0.42
CA LYS A 145 -6.00 0.31 -0.55
C LYS A 145 -6.09 -0.41 -1.90
N PRO A 146 -5.02 -0.44 -2.72
CA PRO A 146 -4.99 -1.29 -3.91
C PRO A 146 -5.05 -2.79 -3.56
N ASN A 147 -5.63 -3.58 -4.46
CA ASN A 147 -5.60 -5.05 -4.41
C ASN A 147 -4.23 -5.58 -4.86
N THR A 148 -3.20 -5.34 -4.04
CA THR A 148 -1.83 -5.83 -4.28
C THR A 148 -1.14 -6.21 -2.97
N HIS A 149 -0.26 -7.21 -3.06
CA HIS A 149 0.67 -7.63 -2.00
C HIS A 149 2.09 -7.08 -2.23
N ASN A 150 2.29 -6.25 -3.26
CA ASN A 150 3.61 -5.73 -3.59
C ASN A 150 3.98 -4.56 -2.65
N LEU A 151 4.85 -4.84 -1.67
CA LEU A 151 5.30 -3.84 -0.69
C LEU A 151 5.96 -2.62 -1.33
N ALA A 152 6.61 -2.76 -2.49
CA ALA A 152 7.21 -1.60 -3.16
C ALA A 152 6.14 -0.63 -3.65
N ARG A 153 5.03 -1.16 -4.19
CA ARG A 153 3.90 -0.36 -4.65
C ARG A 153 3.14 0.29 -3.48
N LEU A 154 2.92 -0.47 -2.41
CA LEU A 154 2.31 0.07 -1.18
C LEU A 154 3.17 1.18 -0.57
N ASN A 155 4.50 1.01 -0.54
CA ASN A 155 5.42 2.05 -0.10
C ASN A 155 5.36 3.30 -0.97
N SER A 156 5.36 3.15 -2.30
CA SER A 156 5.21 4.30 -3.21
C SER A 156 3.92 5.08 -2.94
N LEU A 157 2.79 4.38 -2.80
CA LEU A 157 1.51 5.02 -2.48
C LEU A 157 1.54 5.72 -1.13
N ALA A 158 2.18 5.12 -0.12
CA ALA A 158 2.31 5.75 1.18
C ALA A 158 3.17 7.02 1.11
N MET A 159 4.26 6.99 0.34
CA MET A 159 5.15 8.15 0.12
C MET A 159 4.45 9.34 -0.53
N LEU A 160 3.47 9.09 -1.43
CA LEU A 160 2.66 10.15 -2.03
C LEU A 160 1.85 10.92 -0.98
N GLN A 161 1.36 10.20 0.04
CA GLN A 161 0.57 10.79 1.11
C GLN A 161 1.46 11.41 2.20
N ASN A 162 2.63 10.84 2.46
CA ASN A 162 3.61 11.35 3.40
C ASN A 162 5.04 10.88 3.02
N ARG A 163 5.93 11.82 2.70
CA ARG A 163 7.29 11.52 2.23
C ARG A 163 8.16 10.75 3.22
N SER A 164 7.87 10.82 4.53
CA SER A 164 8.64 10.12 5.57
C SER A 164 8.61 8.59 5.41
N PHE A 165 7.62 8.01 4.71
CA PHE A 165 7.63 6.58 4.38
C PHE A 165 8.84 6.18 3.53
N GLY A 166 9.44 7.11 2.76
CA GLY A 166 10.63 6.84 1.95
C GLY A 166 11.89 6.56 2.77
N GLU A 167 11.89 6.93 4.05
CA GLU A 167 13.02 6.74 4.97
C GLU A 167 13.00 5.37 5.67
N ILE A 168 11.84 4.69 5.67
CA ILE A 168 11.64 3.40 6.37
C ILE A 168 12.51 2.30 5.79
N PHE A 169 12.51 2.15 4.46
CA PHE A 169 13.30 1.14 3.75
C PHE A 169 14.30 1.84 2.83
N PRO A 170 15.47 2.27 3.35
CA PRO A 170 16.46 2.99 2.56
C PRO A 170 16.98 2.13 1.41
N ARG A 171 17.29 2.76 0.28
CA ARG A 171 17.83 2.11 -0.93
C ARG A 171 19.19 2.64 -1.36
N ASP A 172 19.88 3.30 -0.45
CA ASP A 172 21.23 3.89 -0.59
C ASP A 172 22.33 2.83 -0.80
N SER A 173 22.22 1.65 -0.21
CA SER A 173 23.23 0.58 -0.32
C SER A 173 22.73 -0.68 -1.05
N LYS A 174 23.66 -1.47 -1.62
CA LYS A 174 23.35 -2.80 -2.17
C LYS A 174 22.76 -3.73 -1.10
N VAL A 175 23.25 -3.62 0.13
CA VAL A 175 22.79 -4.41 1.29
C VAL A 175 21.34 -4.08 1.61
N HIS A 176 20.98 -2.80 1.72
CA HIS A 176 19.60 -2.41 2.04
C HIS A 176 18.61 -2.81 0.94
N ARG A 177 19.01 -2.64 -0.34
CA ARG A 177 18.20 -3.11 -1.48
C ARG A 177 17.97 -4.62 -1.44
N ARG A 178 19.00 -5.41 -1.12
CA ARG A 178 18.88 -6.88 -0.95
C ARG A 178 17.94 -7.23 0.19
N ARG A 179 18.09 -6.61 1.37
CA ARG A 179 17.22 -6.86 2.54
C ARG A 179 15.76 -6.56 2.24
N PHE A 180 15.47 -5.41 1.61
CA PHE A 180 14.09 -5.10 1.22
C PHE A 180 13.54 -6.10 0.19
N GLN A 181 14.36 -6.58 -0.74
CA GLN A 181 13.95 -7.61 -1.70
C GLN A 181 13.65 -8.95 -1.01
N LEU A 182 14.43 -9.35 0.00
CA LEU A 182 14.13 -10.53 0.82
C LEU A 182 12.77 -10.42 1.51
N LEU A 183 12.48 -9.28 2.15
CA LEU A 183 11.18 -9.03 2.77
C LEU A 183 10.05 -9.13 1.75
N LYS A 184 10.21 -8.52 0.58
CA LYS A 184 9.21 -8.54 -0.50
C LYS A 184 8.94 -9.97 -0.99
N ASN A 185 10.00 -10.76 -1.17
CA ASN A 185 9.92 -12.13 -1.66
C ASN A 185 9.36 -13.11 -0.62
N ALA A 186 9.52 -12.82 0.68
CA ALA A 186 9.10 -13.71 1.76
C ALA A 186 7.62 -14.11 1.71
N TYR A 187 6.75 -13.33 1.06
CA TYR A 187 5.35 -13.70 0.86
C TYR A 187 5.16 -15.02 0.10
N ILE A 188 5.98 -15.27 -0.93
CA ILE A 188 5.90 -16.48 -1.76
C ILE A 188 7.05 -17.42 -1.41
N ASP A 189 8.28 -16.91 -1.47
CA ASP A 189 9.48 -17.73 -1.46
C ASP A 189 9.69 -18.42 -0.11
N ALA A 190 9.31 -17.80 1.01
CA ALA A 190 9.48 -18.41 2.33
C ALA A 190 8.64 -19.68 2.54
N ARG A 191 7.57 -19.86 1.75
CA ARG A 191 6.67 -21.03 1.82
C ARG A 191 6.98 -22.09 0.77
N TYR A 192 7.48 -21.69 -0.40
CA TYR A 192 7.57 -22.57 -1.56
C TYR A 192 8.99 -22.76 -2.11
N SER A 193 9.93 -21.86 -1.79
CA SER A 193 11.28 -21.93 -2.32
C SER A 193 12.24 -22.62 -1.34
N GLU A 194 12.88 -23.69 -1.82
CA GLU A 194 13.99 -24.34 -1.11
C GLU A 194 15.18 -23.37 -0.95
N HIS A 195 15.38 -22.48 -1.92
CA HIS A 195 16.49 -21.53 -2.00
C HIS A 195 16.26 -20.20 -1.27
N PHE A 196 15.11 -20.02 -0.60
CA PHE A 196 14.90 -18.82 0.21
C PHE A 196 15.78 -18.89 1.47
N GLU A 197 16.81 -18.05 1.51
CA GLU A 197 17.73 -17.93 2.65
C GLU A 197 17.72 -16.51 3.19
N ILE A 198 17.55 -16.39 4.50
CA ILE A 198 17.63 -15.14 5.24
C ILE A 198 18.37 -15.38 6.55
N THR A 199 19.32 -14.50 6.88
CA THR A 199 20.09 -14.62 8.13
C THR A 199 19.35 -13.96 9.30
N ARG A 200 19.74 -14.30 10.53
CA ARG A 200 19.23 -13.64 11.74
C ARG A 200 19.50 -12.12 11.72
N GLU A 201 20.68 -11.70 11.27
CA GLU A 201 21.03 -10.28 11.16
C GLU A 201 20.12 -9.55 10.15
N GLU A 202 19.83 -10.18 9.01
CA GLU A 202 18.97 -9.58 7.99
C GLU A 202 17.54 -9.40 8.46
N ILE A 203 16.98 -10.40 9.15
CA ILE A 203 15.60 -10.33 9.63
C ILE A 203 15.45 -9.39 10.83
N GLU A 204 16.44 -9.34 11.74
CA GLU A 204 16.46 -8.40 12.85
C GLU A 204 16.51 -6.95 12.34
N TRP A 205 17.37 -6.66 11.35
CA TRP A 205 17.40 -5.35 10.70
C TRP A 205 16.07 -5.00 10.02
N LEU A 206 15.45 -5.95 9.32
CA LEU A 206 14.14 -5.73 8.71
C LEU A 206 13.08 -5.44 9.77
N ALA A 207 13.12 -6.14 10.91
CA ALA A 207 12.16 -5.92 11.97
C ALA A 207 12.29 -4.53 12.60
N GLU A 208 13.50 -4.01 12.75
CA GLU A 208 13.70 -2.62 13.14
C GLU A 208 13.01 -1.65 12.18
N ARG A 209 13.16 -1.87 10.86
CA ARG A 209 12.50 -1.01 9.86
C ARG A 209 10.98 -1.12 9.95
N VAL A 210 10.43 -2.31 10.16
CA VAL A 210 8.98 -2.51 10.33
C VAL A 210 8.48 -1.90 11.64
N MET A 211 9.29 -1.87 12.70
CA MET A 211 8.94 -1.14 13.93
C MET A 211 8.90 0.38 13.68
N CYS A 212 9.82 0.95 12.88
CA CYS A 212 9.73 2.34 12.44
C CYS A 212 8.45 2.58 11.62
N LEU A 213 8.10 1.66 10.72
CA LEU A 213 6.85 1.71 9.94
C LEU A 213 5.62 1.73 10.84
N GLN A 214 5.59 0.86 11.85
CA GLN A 214 4.52 0.77 12.85
C GLN A 214 4.33 2.11 13.57
N GLN A 215 5.43 2.69 14.09
CA GLN A 215 5.38 3.96 14.83
C GLN A 215 4.91 5.12 13.94
N LEU A 216 5.43 5.21 12.71
CA LEU A 216 5.02 6.24 11.77
C LEU A 216 3.54 6.09 11.39
N THR A 217 3.09 4.87 11.13
CA THR A 217 1.68 4.56 10.83
C THR A 217 0.77 4.94 11.99
N GLU A 218 1.11 4.54 13.22
CA GLU A 218 0.36 4.86 14.42
C GLU A 218 0.20 6.38 14.60
N SER A 219 1.32 7.11 14.51
CA SER A 219 1.34 8.55 14.70
C SER A 219 0.44 9.27 13.67
N LEU A 220 0.63 8.99 12.38
CA LEU A 220 -0.09 9.66 11.31
C LEU A 220 -1.59 9.29 11.28
N CYS A 221 -1.93 8.04 11.59
CA CYS A 221 -3.32 7.62 11.67
C CYS A 221 -4.06 8.30 12.83
N LYS A 222 -3.44 8.33 14.02
CA LYS A 222 -4.01 9.03 15.18
C LYS A 222 -4.16 10.53 14.93
N GLU A 223 -3.19 11.16 14.28
CA GLU A 223 -3.28 12.57 13.87
C GLU A 223 -4.47 12.81 12.94
N ARG A 224 -4.63 11.97 11.90
CA ARG A 224 -5.75 12.08 10.95
C ARG A 224 -7.10 11.91 11.63
N ILE A 225 -7.25 10.91 12.51
CA ILE A 225 -8.50 10.67 13.25
C ILE A 225 -8.82 11.85 14.17
N LYS A 226 -7.82 12.40 14.87
CA LYS A 226 -7.98 13.58 15.73
C LYS A 226 -8.41 14.80 14.92
N TYR A 227 -7.78 15.03 13.77
CA TYR A 227 -8.15 16.11 12.85
C TYR A 227 -9.62 16.00 12.41
N LEU A 228 -10.04 14.82 11.96
CA LEU A 228 -11.43 14.58 11.55
C LEU A 228 -12.40 14.81 12.72
N SER A 229 -12.02 14.43 13.94
CA SER A 229 -12.83 14.70 15.14
C SER A 229 -12.99 16.20 15.45
N MET A 230 -11.96 17.01 15.21
CA MET A 230 -12.03 18.46 15.42
C MET A 230 -12.83 19.15 14.32
N ALA A 231 -12.70 18.70 13.07
CA ALA A 231 -13.44 19.23 11.92
C ALA A 231 -14.92 18.79 11.88
N SER A 232 -15.37 17.99 12.84
CA SER A 232 -16.76 17.55 12.99
C SER A 232 -17.52 18.32 14.07
N GLY A 233 -16.82 19.11 14.90
CA GLY A 233 -17.41 19.95 15.95
C GLY A 233 -17.51 21.40 15.49
#